data_AF-A0A1G1Y6H3-F1
#
_entry.id   AF-A0A1G1Y6H3-F1
#
_cell.length_a   1.000
_cell.length_b   1.000
_cell.length_c   1.000
_cell.angle_alpha   90.00
_cell.angle_beta   90.00
_cell.angle_gamma   90.00
#
_symmetry.space_group_name_H-M   'P 1'
#
loop_
_entity.id
_entity.type
_entity.pdbx_description
1 polymer ?
#
loop_
_entity_poly.entity_id
_entity_poly.type
_entity_poly.pdbx_seq_one_letter_code
_entity_poly.pdbx_strand_id
1 'polypeptide(L)'
;MKEQIAILDFGSQYTHLIARRIRQLGVLAKIYLPTVSTTKLQGARGLILSGGPQSVHDKTAIKYNSKIFNLGKPILGLCYGHQLIAQRFGGQVKPGKTKEYGFAEISITGSSRFFSGLGQKEKVWMSHGDAVVKLPKGFKVIGKTFDCPIAAMENEKQGIYGLQFHPEVAHTKHGLIILRNFIFKICNCQPDWSMDKYWSQIVKNVKKTVGSRNVFLLVSGGVDSTVCFAILEKILGKKRVFGLHIDNGFMRLGESIQVKKTLAKAGFDDLEVINASAKFLAAERSVVDPEKKREIIGRTFLKIKDEVMKQQKMNQKNWVLAQGTIYPDTIETGGTKHADKIKTHHNRVKEVLKLMRLGALVEPLAELYKDEVRAIGRKLGLPPSLINRHPFPGPGLAIRTLC
;
A
#
# COMPACT_ATOMS: atom_id res chain seq x y z
N MET A 1 -4.17 17.56 -5.84
CA MET A 1 -3.95 16.43 -6.77
C MET A 1 -5.22 15.63 -6.83
N LYS A 2 -5.59 15.13 -8.00
CA LYS A 2 -6.78 14.29 -8.16
C LYS A 2 -6.34 12.85 -8.34
N GLU A 3 -7.11 11.92 -7.77
CA GLU A 3 -6.94 10.52 -8.12
C GLU A 3 -7.29 10.34 -9.60
N GLN A 4 -6.37 9.76 -10.36
CA GLN A 4 -6.57 9.59 -11.81
C GLN A 4 -6.74 8.13 -12.21
N ILE A 5 -6.22 7.18 -11.44
CA ILE A 5 -6.38 5.75 -11.71
C ILE A 5 -6.94 5.05 -10.47
N ALA A 6 -8.02 4.29 -10.66
CA ALA A 6 -8.56 3.41 -9.65
C ALA A 6 -8.24 1.95 -9.97
N ILE A 7 -7.68 1.23 -9.00
CA ILE A 7 -7.32 -0.18 -9.11
C ILE A 7 -8.31 -0.98 -8.26
N LEU A 8 -9.04 -1.90 -8.88
CA LEU A 8 -9.94 -2.80 -8.18
C LEU A 8 -9.19 -4.09 -7.87
N ASP A 9 -9.06 -4.41 -6.58
CA ASP A 9 -8.29 -5.54 -6.10
C ASP A 9 -9.12 -6.83 -6.02
N PHE A 10 -8.90 -7.72 -6.99
CA PHE A 10 -9.47 -9.07 -7.03
C PHE A 10 -8.56 -10.09 -6.31
N GLY A 11 -7.77 -9.66 -5.34
CA GLY A 11 -6.94 -10.53 -4.50
C GLY A 11 -5.58 -10.84 -5.12
N SER A 12 -5.07 -9.99 -6.01
CA SER A 12 -3.74 -10.21 -6.59
C SER A 12 -2.67 -9.91 -5.54
N GLN A 13 -1.67 -10.80 -5.45
CA GLN A 13 -0.42 -10.49 -4.73
C GLN A 13 0.33 -9.28 -5.31
N TYR A 14 0.01 -8.84 -6.54
CA TYR A 14 0.67 -7.73 -7.21
C TYR A 14 -0.13 -6.41 -7.19
N THR A 15 -1.29 -6.33 -6.53
CA THR A 15 -2.13 -5.11 -6.55
C THR A 15 -1.38 -3.86 -6.05
N HIS A 16 -0.65 -3.99 -4.94
CA HIS A 16 0.21 -2.89 -4.46
C HIS A 16 1.33 -2.55 -5.44
N LEU A 17 1.86 -3.54 -6.16
CA LEU A 17 2.89 -3.30 -7.17
C LEU A 17 2.34 -2.50 -8.35
N ILE A 18 1.14 -2.82 -8.85
CA ILE A 18 0.44 -2.05 -9.89
C ILE A 18 0.34 -0.57 -9.47
N ALA A 19 -0.17 -0.31 -8.27
CA ALA A 19 -0.30 1.05 -7.75
C ALA A 19 1.05 1.78 -7.67
N ARG A 20 2.10 1.09 -7.20
CA ARG A 20 3.46 1.65 -7.13
C ARG A 20 4.03 1.97 -8.50
N ARG A 21 3.86 1.10 -9.50
CA ARG A 21 4.33 1.34 -10.88
C ARG A 21 3.65 2.57 -11.50
N ILE A 22 2.35 2.76 -11.25
CA ILE A 22 1.62 3.94 -11.74
C ILE A 22 2.11 5.22 -11.04
N ARG A 23 2.35 5.17 -9.72
CA ARG A 23 2.88 6.32 -8.97
C ARG A 23 4.31 6.67 -9.36
N GLN A 24 5.14 5.68 -9.73
CA GLN A 24 6.47 5.89 -10.31
C GLN A 24 6.41 6.66 -11.64
N LEU A 25 5.30 6.53 -12.39
CA LEU A 25 5.04 7.29 -13.59
C LEU A 25 4.51 8.71 -13.31
N GLY A 26 4.37 9.11 -12.04
CA GLY A 26 3.91 10.44 -11.64
C GLY A 26 2.39 10.58 -11.62
N VAL A 27 1.63 9.49 -11.52
CA VAL A 27 0.16 9.53 -11.47
C VAL A 27 -0.37 8.93 -10.16
N LEU A 28 -1.29 9.63 -9.49
CA LEU A 28 -1.91 9.10 -8.28
C LEU A 28 -2.88 7.96 -8.61
N ALA A 29 -2.53 6.77 -8.14
CA ALA A 29 -3.37 5.58 -8.16
C ALA A 29 -3.86 5.19 -6.76
N LYS A 30 -5.12 4.78 -6.65
CA LYS A 30 -5.70 4.23 -5.43
C LYS A 30 -6.31 2.85 -5.64
N ILE A 31 -6.18 2.01 -4.61
CA ILE A 31 -6.73 0.66 -4.54
C ILE A 31 -8.11 0.71 -3.89
N TYR A 32 -9.05 -0.04 -4.46
CA TYR A 32 -10.42 -0.19 -4.01
C TYR A 32 -10.84 -1.64 -3.97
N LEU A 33 -11.82 -1.92 -3.13
CA LEU A 33 -12.55 -3.19 -3.18
C LEU A 33 -13.33 -3.30 -4.50
N PRO A 34 -13.46 -4.50 -5.09
CA PRO A 34 -14.25 -4.69 -6.32
C PRO A 34 -15.73 -4.31 -6.20
N THR A 35 -16.25 -4.27 -4.97
CA THR A 35 -17.64 -3.87 -4.65
C THR A 35 -17.85 -2.37 -4.53
N VAL A 36 -16.80 -1.55 -4.75
CA VAL A 36 -16.87 -0.09 -4.63
C VAL A 36 -18.01 0.49 -5.48
N SER A 37 -18.70 1.49 -4.92
CA SER A 37 -19.71 2.26 -5.65
C SER A 37 -19.08 3.03 -6.81
N THR A 38 -19.76 3.05 -7.95
CA THR A 38 -19.35 3.82 -9.13
C THR A 38 -19.20 5.31 -8.85
N THR A 39 -19.93 5.86 -7.87
CA THR A 39 -19.81 7.27 -7.45
C THR A 39 -18.40 7.62 -6.97
N LYS A 40 -17.72 6.70 -6.28
CA LYS A 40 -16.33 6.91 -5.83
C LYS A 40 -15.32 6.88 -6.98
N LEU A 41 -15.70 6.28 -8.12
CA LEU A 41 -14.84 6.09 -9.28
C LEU A 41 -15.02 7.20 -10.35
N GLN A 42 -16.01 8.09 -10.22
CA GLN A 42 -16.29 9.11 -11.23
C GLN A 42 -15.10 10.06 -11.49
N GLY A 43 -14.31 10.33 -10.45
CA GLY A 43 -13.12 11.16 -10.54
C GLY A 43 -11.95 10.51 -11.29
N ALA A 44 -11.95 9.18 -11.42
CA ALA A 44 -10.89 8.46 -12.12
C ALA A 44 -10.97 8.69 -13.64
N ARG A 45 -9.80 8.76 -14.26
CA ARG A 45 -9.63 8.80 -15.71
C ARG A 45 -9.57 7.40 -16.33
N GLY A 46 -9.15 6.40 -15.57
CA GLY A 46 -9.15 5.00 -15.99
C GLY A 46 -9.19 4.02 -14.82
N LEU A 47 -9.60 2.79 -15.12
CA LEU A 47 -9.73 1.71 -14.15
C LEU A 47 -8.75 0.58 -14.48
N ILE A 48 -8.21 -0.07 -13.45
CA ILE A 48 -7.45 -1.31 -13.59
C ILE A 48 -8.12 -2.39 -12.75
N LEU A 49 -8.42 -3.54 -13.36
CA LEU A 49 -8.90 -4.73 -12.67
C LEU A 49 -7.68 -5.63 -12.46
N SER A 50 -7.30 -5.86 -11.20
CA SER A 50 -6.12 -6.67 -10.90
C SER A 50 -6.33 -8.15 -11.26
N GLY A 51 -5.25 -8.93 -11.15
CA GLY A 51 -5.35 -10.38 -11.09
C GLY A 51 -6.03 -10.88 -9.81
N GLY A 52 -6.05 -12.20 -9.65
CA GLY A 52 -6.59 -12.88 -8.49
C GLY A 52 -6.24 -14.37 -8.55
N PRO A 53 -6.22 -15.09 -7.42
CA PRO A 53 -5.91 -16.51 -7.37
C PRO A 53 -7.08 -17.41 -7.80
N GLN A 54 -8.29 -16.85 -7.87
CA GLN A 54 -9.53 -17.59 -8.12
C GLN A 54 -9.81 -17.78 -9.61
N SER A 55 -10.62 -18.79 -9.94
CA SER A 55 -11.25 -18.89 -11.26
C SER A 55 -12.48 -17.98 -11.33
N VAL A 56 -12.75 -17.41 -12.50
CA VAL A 56 -13.99 -16.63 -12.73
C VAL A 56 -15.26 -17.49 -12.65
N HIS A 57 -15.11 -18.81 -12.71
CA HIS A 57 -16.22 -19.78 -12.60
C HIS A 57 -16.44 -20.31 -11.18
N ASP A 58 -15.54 -19.98 -10.24
CA ASP A 58 -15.68 -20.43 -8.87
C ASP A 58 -16.98 -19.89 -8.25
N LYS A 59 -17.74 -20.76 -7.57
CA LYS A 59 -18.95 -20.34 -6.83
C LYS A 59 -18.65 -19.29 -5.75
N THR A 60 -17.39 -19.22 -5.33
CA THR A 60 -16.84 -18.28 -4.35
C THR A 60 -16.12 -17.09 -4.99
N ALA A 61 -16.29 -16.88 -6.31
CA ALA A 61 -15.69 -15.77 -7.03
C ALA A 61 -15.96 -14.43 -6.34
N ILE A 62 -14.94 -13.57 -6.32
CA ILE A 62 -15.03 -12.26 -5.67
C ILE A 62 -16.17 -11.44 -6.27
N LYS A 63 -17.14 -11.09 -5.41
CA LYS A 63 -18.26 -10.21 -5.78
C LYS A 63 -17.73 -8.85 -6.18
N TYR A 64 -18.23 -8.30 -7.27
CA TYR A 64 -17.85 -6.98 -7.77
C TYR A 64 -19.06 -6.21 -8.29
N ASN A 65 -18.90 -4.89 -8.36
CA ASN A 65 -19.92 -4.01 -8.92
C ASN A 65 -19.83 -3.99 -10.45
N SER A 66 -20.71 -4.70 -11.14
CA SER A 66 -20.67 -4.78 -12.62
C SER A 66 -20.95 -3.44 -13.33
N LYS A 67 -21.49 -2.44 -12.62
CA LYS A 67 -21.74 -1.09 -13.17
C LYS A 67 -20.45 -0.34 -13.50
N ILE A 68 -19.28 -0.80 -13.04
CA ILE A 68 -17.98 -0.18 -13.38
C ILE A 68 -17.72 -0.16 -14.90
N PHE A 69 -18.21 -1.17 -15.64
CA PHE A 69 -18.06 -1.25 -17.09
C PHE A 69 -18.89 -0.22 -17.85
N ASN A 70 -19.87 0.40 -17.18
CA ASN A 70 -20.77 1.39 -17.78
C ASN A 70 -20.31 2.83 -17.51
N LEU A 71 -19.15 3.03 -16.87
CA LEU A 71 -18.65 4.36 -16.51
C LEU A 71 -18.11 5.18 -17.70
N GLY A 72 -17.98 4.57 -18.88
CA GLY A 72 -17.40 5.23 -20.06
C GLY A 72 -15.94 5.65 -19.86
N LYS A 73 -15.21 4.97 -18.96
CA LYS A 73 -13.79 5.18 -18.69
C LYS A 73 -12.98 4.03 -19.30
N PRO A 74 -11.76 4.27 -19.78
CA PRO A 74 -10.85 3.20 -20.15
C PRO A 74 -10.62 2.18 -19.03
N ILE A 75 -10.51 0.91 -19.38
CA ILE A 75 -10.35 -0.21 -18.44
C ILE A 75 -9.19 -1.09 -18.89
N LEU A 76 -8.30 -1.44 -17.98
CA LEU A 76 -7.28 -2.47 -18.17
C LEU A 76 -7.52 -3.64 -17.23
N GLY A 77 -7.73 -4.84 -17.76
CA GLY A 77 -7.80 -6.07 -16.98
C GLY A 77 -6.48 -6.83 -17.02
N LEU A 78 -6.00 -7.27 -15.86
CA LEU A 78 -4.76 -8.06 -15.72
C LEU A 78 -5.10 -9.46 -15.19
N CYS A 79 -4.64 -10.50 -15.87
CA CYS A 79 -4.92 -11.90 -15.57
C CYS A 79 -6.42 -12.16 -15.30
N TYR A 80 -6.83 -12.32 -14.04
CA TYR A 80 -8.25 -12.43 -13.65
C TYR A 80 -9.10 -11.27 -14.18
N GLY A 81 -8.61 -10.03 -14.13
CA GLY A 81 -9.29 -8.88 -14.70
C GLY A 81 -9.50 -8.99 -16.23
N HIS A 82 -8.55 -9.59 -16.95
CA HIS A 82 -8.69 -9.88 -18.39
C HIS A 82 -9.80 -10.90 -18.65
N GLN A 83 -9.87 -11.95 -17.82
CA GLN A 83 -10.91 -12.97 -17.90
C GLN A 83 -12.30 -12.41 -17.57
N LEU A 84 -12.40 -11.54 -16.55
CA LEU A 84 -13.63 -10.84 -16.19
C LEU A 84 -14.14 -9.96 -17.33
N ILE A 85 -13.25 -9.21 -17.99
CA ILE A 85 -13.61 -8.44 -19.19
C ILE A 85 -14.16 -9.39 -20.25
N ALA A 86 -13.48 -10.51 -20.53
CA ALA A 86 -13.93 -11.44 -21.55
C ALA A 86 -15.35 -11.96 -21.25
N GLN A 87 -15.59 -12.43 -20.04
CA GLN A 87 -16.89 -12.94 -19.60
C GLN A 87 -17.98 -11.85 -19.68
N ARG A 88 -17.69 -10.63 -19.23
CA ARG A 88 -18.64 -9.52 -19.23
C ARG A 88 -19.14 -9.17 -20.62
N PHE A 89 -18.27 -9.24 -21.62
CA PHE A 89 -18.58 -8.86 -23.00
C PHE A 89 -18.95 -10.06 -23.90
N GLY A 90 -19.31 -11.21 -23.31
CA GLY A 90 -19.82 -12.38 -24.04
C GLY A 90 -18.76 -13.28 -24.67
N GLY A 91 -17.50 -13.11 -24.26
CA GLY A 91 -16.45 -14.10 -24.51
C GLY A 91 -16.61 -15.35 -23.63
N GLN A 92 -15.71 -16.31 -23.79
CA GLN A 92 -15.71 -17.55 -23.01
C GLN A 92 -14.35 -17.76 -22.37
N VAL A 93 -14.36 -18.05 -21.08
CA VAL A 93 -13.19 -18.45 -20.30
C VAL A 93 -13.30 -19.94 -20.02
N LYS A 94 -12.22 -20.70 -20.15
CA LYS A 94 -12.13 -22.11 -19.74
C LYS A 94 -10.86 -22.34 -18.94
N PRO A 95 -10.80 -23.41 -18.13
CA PRO A 95 -9.53 -23.92 -17.62
C PRO A 95 -8.54 -24.10 -18.77
N GLY A 96 -7.33 -23.58 -18.60
CA GLY A 96 -6.24 -23.76 -19.55
C GLY A 96 -5.87 -25.24 -19.65
N LYS A 97 -5.41 -25.68 -20.85
CA LYS A 97 -4.91 -27.04 -21.04
C LYS A 97 -3.64 -27.30 -20.23
N THR A 98 -2.83 -26.25 -20.07
CA THR A 98 -1.64 -26.16 -19.23
C THR A 98 -1.77 -24.95 -18.33
N LYS A 99 -1.32 -25.06 -17.08
CA LYS A 99 -1.21 -23.89 -16.21
C LYS A 99 0.12 -23.20 -16.51
N GLU A 100 0.09 -21.98 -17.02
CA GLU A 100 1.29 -21.23 -17.39
C GLU A 100 1.68 -20.30 -16.24
N TYR A 101 2.73 -20.69 -15.52
CA TYR A 101 3.35 -19.90 -14.45
C TYR A 101 4.81 -19.69 -14.78
N GLY A 102 5.16 -18.49 -15.23
CA GLY A 102 6.55 -18.17 -15.54
C GLY A 102 6.71 -17.28 -16.76
N PHE A 103 7.90 -17.35 -17.33
CA PHE A 103 8.24 -16.58 -18.51
C PHE A 103 7.60 -17.16 -19.77
N ALA A 104 7.08 -16.28 -20.61
CA ALA A 104 6.60 -16.59 -21.94
C ALA A 104 7.09 -15.54 -22.94
N GLU A 105 7.15 -15.90 -24.21
CA GLU A 105 7.30 -14.96 -25.31
C GLU A 105 5.93 -14.64 -25.89
N ILE A 106 5.51 -13.37 -25.79
CA ILE A 106 4.30 -12.90 -26.47
C ILE A 106 4.68 -12.36 -27.85
N SER A 107 3.95 -12.82 -28.86
CA SER A 107 3.94 -12.20 -30.19
C SER A 107 2.86 -11.13 -30.23
N ILE A 108 3.25 -9.87 -30.34
CA ILE A 108 2.34 -8.73 -30.50
C ILE A 108 1.86 -8.70 -31.95
N THR A 109 0.53 -8.63 -32.14
CA THR A 109 -0.10 -8.72 -33.45
C THR A 109 -0.81 -7.42 -33.82
N GLY A 110 -0.56 -6.94 -35.05
CA GLY A 110 -1.18 -5.72 -35.57
C GLY A 110 -0.62 -4.43 -34.96
N SER A 111 -1.27 -3.32 -35.27
CA SER A 111 -0.93 -1.99 -34.72
C SER A 111 -1.90 -1.63 -33.59
N SER A 112 -1.42 -1.60 -32.35
CA SER A 112 -2.19 -1.13 -31.19
C SER A 112 -1.47 0.03 -30.51
N ARG A 113 -2.23 1.10 -30.19
CA ARG A 113 -1.73 2.23 -29.40
C ARG A 113 -1.25 1.80 -28.01
N PHE A 114 -1.80 0.71 -27.48
CA PHE A 114 -1.47 0.15 -26.18
C PHE A 114 -0.06 -0.45 -26.13
N PHE A 115 0.41 -1.02 -27.24
CA PHE A 115 1.76 -1.61 -27.38
C PHE A 115 2.75 -0.74 -28.15
N SER A 116 2.41 0.53 -28.39
CA SER A 116 3.30 1.49 -29.05
C SER A 116 4.65 1.61 -28.32
N GLY A 117 5.75 1.37 -29.05
CA GLY A 117 7.12 1.40 -28.52
C GLY A 117 7.67 0.04 -28.06
N LEU A 118 6.93 -1.05 -28.29
CA LEU A 118 7.40 -2.42 -28.07
C LEU A 118 7.83 -3.10 -29.38
N GLY A 119 8.63 -4.15 -29.26
CA GLY A 119 8.96 -5.03 -30.39
C GLY A 119 7.79 -5.95 -30.77
N GLN A 120 7.95 -6.70 -31.85
CA GLN A 120 6.95 -7.72 -32.25
C GLN A 120 6.92 -8.92 -31.30
N LYS A 121 8.01 -9.17 -30.58
CA LYS A 121 8.16 -10.24 -29.60
C LYS A 121 8.66 -9.65 -28.30
N GLU A 122 8.03 -10.03 -27.19
CA GLU A 122 8.36 -9.52 -25.86
C GLU A 122 8.36 -10.64 -24.82
N LYS A 123 9.27 -10.57 -23.85
CA LYS A 123 9.30 -11.50 -22.73
C LYS A 123 8.35 -11.00 -21.63
N VAL A 124 7.36 -11.82 -21.27
CA VAL A 124 6.32 -11.48 -20.30
C VAL A 124 6.23 -12.52 -19.19
N TRP A 125 5.61 -12.13 -18.07
CA TRP A 125 5.33 -13.01 -16.94
C TRP A 125 3.88 -13.45 -16.90
N MET A 126 3.65 -14.72 -17.24
CA MET A 126 2.36 -15.39 -17.20
C MET A 126 2.11 -15.98 -15.80
N SER A 127 0.86 -15.92 -15.35
CA SER A 127 0.46 -16.52 -14.07
C SER A 127 -1.04 -16.82 -14.08
N HIS A 128 -1.45 -17.86 -14.81
CA HIS A 128 -2.88 -18.18 -14.96
C HIS A 128 -3.16 -19.69 -15.01
N GLY A 129 -4.31 -20.07 -14.44
CA GLY A 129 -4.89 -21.41 -14.59
C GLY A 129 -5.98 -21.47 -15.65
N ASP A 130 -6.69 -20.36 -15.88
CA ASP A 130 -7.74 -20.23 -16.87
C ASP A 130 -7.26 -19.37 -18.05
N ALA A 131 -7.90 -19.54 -19.21
CA ALA A 131 -7.63 -18.77 -20.41
C ALA A 131 -8.92 -18.36 -21.12
N VAL A 132 -8.90 -17.20 -21.79
CA VAL A 132 -9.96 -16.80 -22.70
C VAL A 132 -9.85 -17.63 -23.97
N VAL A 133 -10.89 -18.41 -24.29
CA VAL A 133 -10.94 -19.30 -25.47
C VAL A 133 -11.85 -18.75 -26.57
N LYS A 134 -12.76 -17.83 -26.24
CA LYS A 134 -13.61 -17.14 -27.20
C LYS A 134 -13.50 -15.63 -26.99
N LEU A 135 -13.05 -14.94 -28.02
CA LEU A 135 -12.91 -13.49 -28.03
C LEU A 135 -14.30 -12.83 -27.93
N PRO A 136 -14.48 -11.80 -27.07
CA PRO A 136 -15.73 -11.05 -27.02
C PRO A 136 -16.03 -10.30 -28.32
N LYS A 137 -17.31 -10.05 -28.61
CA LYS A 137 -17.70 -9.31 -29.83
C LYS A 137 -17.16 -7.88 -29.78
N GLY A 138 -16.57 -7.43 -30.88
CA GLY A 138 -15.99 -6.09 -31.00
C GLY A 138 -14.58 -5.94 -30.42
N PHE A 139 -14.02 -7.01 -29.86
CA PHE A 139 -12.62 -7.06 -29.45
C PHE A 139 -11.73 -7.59 -30.59
N LYS A 140 -10.45 -7.26 -30.54
CA LYS A 140 -9.38 -7.79 -31.37
C LYS A 140 -8.32 -8.45 -30.51
N VAL A 141 -7.71 -9.51 -31.00
CA VAL A 141 -6.48 -10.06 -30.40
C VAL A 141 -5.32 -9.18 -30.81
N ILE A 142 -4.53 -8.74 -29.84
CA ILE A 142 -3.35 -7.90 -30.04
C ILE A 142 -2.06 -8.55 -29.54
N GLY A 143 -2.16 -9.74 -28.96
CA GLY A 143 -1.00 -10.54 -28.63
C GLY A 143 -1.37 -11.97 -28.26
N LYS A 144 -0.46 -12.89 -28.59
CA LYS A 144 -0.60 -14.33 -28.37
C LYS A 144 0.71 -14.93 -27.87
N THR A 145 0.63 -15.93 -27.00
CA THR A 145 1.75 -16.83 -26.69
C THR A 145 1.52 -18.18 -27.40
N PHE A 146 2.45 -19.12 -27.22
CA PHE A 146 2.30 -20.48 -27.75
C PHE A 146 1.08 -21.19 -27.15
N ASP A 147 0.92 -21.13 -25.82
CA ASP A 147 -0.17 -21.82 -25.09
C ASP A 147 -1.42 -20.94 -24.88
N CYS A 148 -1.33 -19.62 -25.08
CA CYS A 148 -2.43 -18.68 -24.90
C CYS A 148 -2.68 -17.83 -26.17
N PRO A 149 -3.59 -18.26 -27.06
CA PRO A 149 -3.89 -17.53 -28.31
C PRO A 149 -4.50 -16.13 -28.11
N ILE A 150 -5.12 -15.87 -26.95
CA ILE A 150 -5.73 -14.58 -26.59
C ILE A 150 -4.99 -14.02 -25.36
N ALA A 151 -3.67 -13.96 -25.41
CA ALA A 151 -2.85 -13.44 -24.31
C ALA A 151 -3.04 -11.93 -24.09
N ALA A 152 -3.41 -11.20 -25.15
CA ALA A 152 -3.79 -9.80 -25.08
C ALA A 152 -4.95 -9.49 -26.04
N MET A 153 -5.93 -8.72 -25.56
CA MET A 153 -7.09 -8.29 -26.35
C MET A 153 -7.43 -6.83 -26.09
N GLU A 154 -8.06 -6.18 -27.06
CA GLU A 154 -8.54 -4.82 -26.94
C GLU A 154 -9.89 -4.58 -27.62
N ASN A 155 -10.63 -3.61 -27.11
CA ASN A 155 -11.69 -2.90 -27.80
C ASN A 155 -11.30 -1.42 -27.79
N GLU A 156 -10.63 -0.99 -28.87
CA GLU A 156 -10.09 0.37 -28.99
C GLU A 156 -11.18 1.44 -28.88
N LYS A 157 -12.36 1.21 -29.47
CA LYS A 157 -13.48 2.16 -29.44
C LYS A 157 -13.98 2.43 -28.01
N GLN A 158 -13.99 1.40 -27.16
CA GLN A 158 -14.41 1.52 -25.76
C GLN A 158 -13.25 1.79 -24.80
N GLY A 159 -12.00 1.78 -25.28
CA GLY A 159 -10.81 1.92 -24.45
C GLY A 159 -10.63 0.77 -23.45
N ILE A 160 -11.06 -0.45 -23.79
CA ILE A 160 -10.98 -1.61 -22.91
C ILE A 160 -9.86 -2.53 -23.38
N TYR A 161 -8.95 -2.88 -22.49
CA TYR A 161 -7.77 -3.69 -22.76
C TYR A 161 -7.70 -4.82 -21.73
N GLY A 162 -7.20 -5.98 -22.14
CA GLY A 162 -7.01 -7.12 -21.25
C GLY A 162 -5.70 -7.82 -21.55
N LEU A 163 -4.92 -8.12 -20.51
CA LEU A 163 -3.68 -8.88 -20.58
C LEU A 163 -3.75 -10.11 -19.69
N GLN A 164 -3.36 -11.26 -20.22
CA GLN A 164 -3.25 -12.50 -19.46
C GLN A 164 -1.95 -12.57 -18.63
N PHE A 165 -0.99 -11.68 -18.90
CA PHE A 165 0.28 -11.52 -18.18
C PHE A 165 0.32 -10.27 -17.29
N HIS A 166 1.37 -10.16 -16.47
CA HIS A 166 1.58 -9.08 -15.51
C HIS A 166 2.63 -8.06 -15.99
N PRO A 167 2.23 -6.87 -16.48
CA PRO A 167 3.17 -5.81 -16.85
C PRO A 167 3.82 -5.09 -15.65
N GLU A 168 3.30 -5.26 -14.44
CA GLU A 168 3.76 -4.58 -13.23
C GLU A 168 5.02 -5.21 -12.59
N VAL A 169 5.31 -6.47 -12.91
CA VAL A 169 6.44 -7.23 -12.36
C VAL A 169 7.73 -6.98 -13.15
N ALA A 170 8.87 -7.10 -12.48
CA ALA A 170 10.18 -6.88 -13.10
C ALA A 170 10.50 -7.89 -14.22
N HIS A 171 9.89 -9.08 -14.17
CA HIS A 171 10.05 -10.13 -15.17
C HIS A 171 9.53 -9.74 -16.56
N THR A 172 8.54 -8.84 -16.62
CA THR A 172 8.08 -8.24 -17.88
C THR A 172 8.90 -6.98 -18.14
N LYS A 173 10.05 -7.12 -18.81
CA LYS A 173 11.08 -6.06 -18.96
C LYS A 173 10.52 -4.72 -19.41
N HIS A 174 9.63 -4.72 -20.41
CA HIS A 174 9.02 -3.51 -20.96
C HIS A 174 7.60 -3.25 -20.44
N GLY A 175 7.20 -3.89 -19.34
CA GLY A 175 5.85 -3.76 -18.76
C GLY A 175 5.51 -2.33 -18.32
N LEU A 176 6.52 -1.55 -17.90
CA LEU A 176 6.31 -0.13 -17.57
C LEU A 176 5.92 0.71 -18.80
N ILE A 177 6.39 0.35 -20.01
CA ILE A 177 5.99 1.02 -21.26
C ILE A 177 4.50 0.75 -21.53
N ILE A 178 4.03 -0.48 -21.31
CA ILE A 178 2.62 -0.87 -21.44
C ILE A 178 1.76 -0.03 -20.50
N LEU A 179 2.11 0.01 -19.21
CA LEU A 179 1.39 0.83 -18.22
C LEU A 179 1.42 2.31 -18.59
N ARG A 180 2.57 2.83 -19.05
CA ARG A 180 2.71 4.22 -19.52
C ARG A 180 1.77 4.52 -20.69
N ASN A 181 1.65 3.63 -21.67
CA ASN A 181 0.73 3.79 -22.79
C ASN A 181 -0.72 3.84 -22.32
N PHE A 182 -1.13 2.95 -21.42
CA PHE A 182 -2.47 2.98 -20.83
C PHE A 182 -2.75 4.31 -20.12
N ILE A 183 -1.85 4.73 -19.24
CA ILE A 183 -2.04 5.91 -18.40
C ILE A 183 -2.07 7.21 -19.22
N PHE A 184 -1.12 7.39 -20.14
CA PHE A 184 -0.96 8.68 -20.82
C PHE A 184 -1.63 8.73 -22.19
N LYS A 185 -1.57 7.67 -23.00
CA LYS A 185 -2.13 7.68 -24.36
C LYS A 185 -3.62 7.35 -24.40
N ILE A 186 -4.10 6.54 -23.45
CA ILE A 186 -5.47 6.04 -23.41
C ILE A 186 -6.30 6.78 -22.36
N CYS A 187 -5.85 6.82 -21.11
CA CYS A 187 -6.54 7.52 -20.02
C CYS A 187 -6.31 9.03 -20.03
N ASN A 188 -5.36 9.52 -20.84
CA ASN A 188 -4.98 10.93 -20.91
C ASN A 188 -4.66 11.52 -19.52
N CYS A 189 -4.04 10.74 -18.64
CA CYS A 189 -3.63 11.21 -17.32
C CYS A 189 -2.53 12.28 -17.41
N GLN A 190 -2.38 13.06 -16.35
CA GLN A 190 -1.32 14.06 -16.20
C GLN A 190 -0.35 13.65 -15.10
N PRO A 191 0.97 13.89 -15.22
CA PRO A 191 1.94 13.54 -14.19
C PRO A 191 1.89 14.54 -13.02
N ASP A 192 0.81 14.54 -12.25
CA ASP A 192 0.57 15.48 -11.14
C ASP A 192 0.95 14.94 -9.76
N TRP A 193 1.36 13.68 -9.66
CA TRP A 193 1.86 13.06 -8.43
C TRP A 193 3.37 13.24 -8.29
N SER A 194 3.78 14.05 -7.32
CA SER A 194 5.16 14.14 -6.86
C SER A 194 5.19 14.40 -5.36
N MET A 195 6.28 14.04 -4.69
CA MET A 195 6.43 14.28 -3.25
C MET A 195 6.42 15.78 -2.91
N ASP A 196 6.88 16.63 -3.82
CA ASP A 196 6.85 18.09 -3.66
C ASP A 196 5.42 18.62 -3.64
N LYS A 197 4.59 18.17 -4.59
CA LYS A 197 3.17 18.54 -4.65
C LYS A 197 2.38 17.93 -3.49
N TYR A 198 2.75 16.71 -3.09
CA TYR A 198 2.09 16.00 -1.99
C TYR A 198 2.40 16.60 -0.62
N TRP A 199 3.60 17.17 -0.42
CA TRP A 199 3.98 17.84 0.81
C TRP A 199 2.96 18.88 1.27
N SER A 200 2.49 19.75 0.36
CA SER A 200 1.48 20.77 0.67
C SER A 200 0.16 20.16 1.17
N GLN A 201 -0.21 18.98 0.68
CA GLN A 201 -1.39 18.26 1.15
C GLN A 201 -1.18 17.69 2.56
N ILE A 202 0.01 17.15 2.85
CA ILE A 202 0.38 16.70 4.19
C ILE A 202 0.29 17.88 5.17
N VAL A 203 0.92 19.02 4.85
CA VAL A 203 0.88 20.24 5.68
C VAL A 203 -0.55 20.67 5.95
N LYS A 204 -1.37 20.76 4.89
CA LYS A 204 -2.78 21.16 5.01
C LYS A 204 -3.58 20.21 5.89
N ASN A 205 -3.43 18.89 5.69
CA ASN A 205 -4.13 17.87 6.46
C ASN A 205 -3.70 17.88 7.92
N VAL A 206 -2.40 17.93 8.21
CA VAL A 206 -1.87 17.99 9.57
C VAL A 206 -2.39 19.23 10.29
N LYS A 207 -2.29 20.42 9.69
CA LYS A 207 -2.78 21.66 10.31
C LYS A 207 -4.30 21.62 10.55
N LYS A 208 -5.07 21.09 9.58
CA LYS A 208 -6.52 20.96 9.70
C LYS A 208 -6.92 20.00 10.83
N THR A 209 -6.30 18.81 10.88
CA THR A 209 -6.65 17.78 11.85
C THR A 209 -6.18 18.18 13.25
N VAL A 210 -4.97 18.71 13.39
CA VAL A 210 -4.38 19.03 14.70
C VAL A 210 -4.95 20.33 15.27
N GLY A 211 -5.15 21.36 14.44
CA GLY A 211 -5.63 22.67 14.88
C GLY A 211 -4.63 23.35 15.84
N SER A 212 -5.09 23.74 17.03
CA SER A 212 -4.28 24.32 18.11
C SER A 212 -3.73 23.30 19.11
N ARG A 213 -4.10 22.02 18.98
CA ARG A 213 -3.74 20.94 19.93
C ARG A 213 -2.29 20.49 19.79
N ASN A 214 -1.75 19.85 20.81
CA ASN A 214 -0.44 19.19 20.74
C ASN A 214 -0.57 17.81 20.10
N VAL A 215 0.56 17.24 19.66
CA VAL A 215 0.63 15.93 19.03
C VAL A 215 1.53 15.01 19.84
N PHE A 216 1.02 13.82 20.14
CA PHE A 216 1.76 12.75 20.80
C PHE A 216 2.05 11.64 19.78
N LEU A 217 3.31 11.22 19.66
CA LEU A 217 3.72 10.13 18.78
C LEU A 217 4.63 9.14 19.49
N LEU A 218 4.36 7.84 19.33
CA LEU A 218 5.30 6.79 19.68
C LEU A 218 6.32 6.62 18.56
N VAL A 219 7.59 6.84 18.88
CA VAL A 219 8.71 6.74 17.93
C VAL A 219 9.46 5.46 18.20
N SER A 220 9.28 4.44 17.37
CA SER A 220 9.95 3.14 17.53
C SER A 220 11.39 3.10 17.03
N GLY A 221 11.84 4.14 16.32
CA GLY A 221 13.11 4.12 15.57
C GLY A 221 13.01 3.37 14.23
N GLY A 222 11.83 2.88 13.86
CA GLY A 222 11.52 2.46 12.49
C GLY A 222 11.44 3.66 11.55
N VAL A 223 11.64 3.43 10.25
CA VAL A 223 11.62 4.50 9.24
C VAL A 223 10.32 5.31 9.29
N ASP A 224 9.16 4.66 9.41
CA ASP A 224 7.87 5.35 9.27
C ASP A 224 7.58 6.24 10.47
N SER A 225 7.81 5.75 11.69
CA SER A 225 7.63 6.54 12.91
C SER A 225 8.63 7.70 12.99
N THR A 226 9.87 7.48 12.54
CA THR A 226 10.92 8.51 12.46
C THR A 226 10.57 9.61 11.47
N VAL A 227 10.12 9.23 10.25
CA VAL A 227 9.71 10.21 9.24
C VAL A 227 8.44 10.93 9.68
N CYS A 228 7.47 10.23 10.27
CA CYS A 228 6.25 10.84 10.80
C CYS A 228 6.57 11.90 11.87
N PHE A 229 7.47 11.58 12.79
CA PHE A 229 7.96 12.52 13.81
C PHE A 229 8.57 13.78 13.18
N ALA A 230 9.50 13.60 12.25
CA ALA A 230 10.16 14.70 11.55
C ALA A 230 9.18 15.57 10.75
N ILE A 231 8.16 14.97 10.11
CA ILE A 231 7.09 15.71 9.42
C ILE A 231 6.33 16.59 10.41
N LEU A 232 5.92 16.03 11.54
CA LEU A 232 5.10 16.74 12.53
C LEU A 232 5.87 17.91 13.14
N GLU A 233 7.11 17.69 13.57
CA GLU A 233 7.96 18.76 14.09
C GLU A 233 8.19 19.86 13.04
N LYS A 234 8.45 19.48 11.79
CA LYS A 234 8.65 20.46 10.71
C LYS A 234 7.41 21.33 10.46
N ILE A 235 6.21 20.78 10.66
CA ILE A 235 4.93 21.47 10.38
C ILE A 235 4.42 22.27 11.57
N LEU A 236 4.52 21.71 12.78
CA LEU A 236 3.88 22.22 13.99
C LEU A 236 4.87 22.91 14.94
N GLY A 237 6.16 22.65 14.77
CA GLY A 237 7.23 23.08 15.67
C GLY A 237 7.42 22.13 16.85
N LYS A 238 8.65 22.13 17.40
CA LYS A 238 9.11 21.24 18.47
C LYS A 238 8.17 21.24 19.69
N LYS A 239 7.87 22.43 20.22
CA LYS A 239 7.02 22.64 21.43
C LYS A 239 5.63 22.00 21.39
N ARG A 240 5.12 21.64 20.20
CA ARG A 240 3.78 21.06 20.02
C ARG A 240 3.81 19.57 19.69
N VAL A 241 4.99 18.96 19.59
CA VAL A 241 5.15 17.57 19.18
C VAL A 241 5.95 16.84 20.24
N PHE A 242 5.28 15.97 20.98
CA PHE A 242 5.93 15.10 21.96
C PHE A 242 6.18 13.74 21.34
N GLY A 243 7.44 13.43 21.09
CA GLY A 243 7.88 12.10 20.67
C GLY A 243 8.25 11.25 21.89
N LEU A 244 7.74 10.02 21.94
CA LEU A 244 8.11 9.05 22.99
C LEU A 244 8.73 7.79 22.38
N HIS A 245 9.97 7.52 22.75
CA HIS A 245 10.66 6.26 22.50
C HIS A 245 10.79 5.47 23.79
N ILE A 246 10.13 4.32 23.87
CA ILE A 246 10.22 3.40 25.01
C ILE A 246 11.26 2.34 24.65
N ASP A 247 12.40 2.36 25.33
CA ASP A 247 13.36 1.26 25.28
C ASP A 247 12.83 0.10 26.12
N ASN A 248 12.48 -0.99 25.43
CA ASN A 248 11.93 -2.19 26.06
C ASN A 248 13.00 -3.17 26.55
N GLY A 249 14.29 -2.85 26.42
CA GLY A 249 15.40 -3.73 26.80
C GLY A 249 15.72 -4.84 25.79
N PHE A 250 14.91 -4.99 24.74
CA PHE A 250 15.11 -5.98 23.68
C PHE A 250 15.54 -5.32 22.35
N MET A 251 16.14 -4.14 22.43
CA MET A 251 16.65 -3.37 21.29
C MET A 251 18.05 -3.87 20.89
N ARG A 252 18.56 -3.47 19.71
CA ARG A 252 19.97 -3.72 19.34
C ARG A 252 20.90 -2.87 20.21
N LEU A 253 22.17 -3.27 20.28
CA LEU A 253 23.20 -2.58 21.05
C LEU A 253 23.25 -1.08 20.71
N GLY A 254 23.03 -0.22 21.71
CA GLY A 254 23.09 1.24 21.58
C GLY A 254 22.00 1.87 20.72
N GLU A 255 21.00 1.11 20.28
CA GLU A 255 20.04 1.52 19.26
C GLU A 255 19.19 2.73 19.69
N SER A 256 18.61 2.68 20.89
CA SER A 256 17.73 3.72 21.42
C SER A 256 18.46 5.07 21.54
N ILE A 257 19.70 5.03 22.01
CA ILE A 257 20.59 6.19 22.11
C ILE A 257 20.92 6.73 20.70
N GLN A 258 21.23 5.84 19.76
CA GLN A 258 21.56 6.21 18.40
C GLN A 258 20.37 6.87 17.69
N VAL A 259 19.15 6.37 17.87
CA VAL A 259 17.93 6.96 17.30
C VAL A 259 17.78 8.41 17.76
N LYS A 260 17.85 8.68 19.07
CA LYS A 260 17.76 10.04 19.62
C LYS A 260 18.88 10.95 19.11
N LYS A 261 20.13 10.50 19.19
CA LYS A 261 21.28 11.28 18.71
C LYS A 261 21.17 11.63 17.23
N THR A 262 20.71 10.68 16.41
CA THR A 262 20.65 10.85 14.96
C THR A 262 19.50 11.78 14.55
N LEU A 263 18.35 11.68 15.21
CA LEU A 263 17.24 12.61 15.04
C LEU A 263 17.61 14.03 15.47
N ALA A 264 18.26 14.19 16.63
CA ALA A 264 18.72 15.48 17.13
C ALA A 264 19.71 16.15 16.16
N LYS A 265 20.67 15.38 15.61
CA LYS A 265 21.60 15.87 14.57
C LYS A 265 20.90 16.35 13.30
N ALA A 266 19.74 15.77 12.97
CA ALA A 266 18.92 16.18 11.84
C ALA A 266 17.98 17.36 12.17
N GLY A 267 18.07 17.91 13.39
CA GLY A 267 17.27 19.05 13.85
C GLY A 267 15.96 18.68 14.54
N PHE A 268 15.72 17.39 14.80
CA PHE A 268 14.50 16.86 15.44
C PHE A 268 14.82 16.27 16.82
N ASP A 269 14.81 17.10 17.86
CA ASP A 269 15.39 16.80 19.18
C ASP A 269 14.37 16.62 20.31
N ASP A 270 13.07 16.87 20.09
CA ASP A 270 12.03 16.74 21.13
C ASP A 270 11.53 15.29 21.28
N LEU A 271 12.51 14.38 21.35
CA LEU A 271 12.30 12.95 21.56
C LEU A 271 12.66 12.56 23.00
N GLU A 272 11.63 12.25 23.78
CA GLU A 272 11.79 11.63 25.08
C GLU A 272 12.13 10.14 24.92
N VAL A 273 13.18 9.70 25.61
CA VAL A 273 13.59 8.29 25.64
C VAL A 273 13.44 7.81 27.07
N ILE A 274 12.58 6.80 27.26
CA ILE A 274 12.38 6.15 28.55
C ILE A 274 13.03 4.78 28.51
N ASN A 275 13.95 4.54 29.44
CA ASN A 275 14.48 3.21 29.67
C ASN A 275 13.52 2.43 30.58
N ALA A 276 12.81 1.47 30.00
CA ALA A 276 11.90 0.59 30.71
C ALA A 276 12.37 -0.87 30.72
N SER A 277 13.63 -1.13 30.36
CA SER A 277 14.18 -2.49 30.20
C SER A 277 13.90 -3.40 31.40
N ALA A 278 14.12 -2.91 32.62
CA ALA A 278 13.87 -3.66 33.84
C ALA A 278 12.39 -4.12 33.98
N LYS A 279 11.42 -3.26 33.62
CA LYS A 279 9.99 -3.60 33.66
C LYS A 279 9.65 -4.69 32.64
N PHE A 280 10.23 -4.62 31.45
CA PHE A 280 9.99 -5.61 30.39
C PHE A 280 10.66 -6.96 30.70
N LEU A 281 11.92 -6.96 31.13
CA LEU A 281 12.66 -8.16 31.53
C LEU A 281 11.98 -8.87 32.70
N ALA A 282 11.50 -8.12 33.70
CA ALA A 282 10.74 -8.70 34.81
C ALA A 282 9.42 -9.32 34.34
N ALA A 283 8.72 -8.67 33.39
CA ALA A 283 7.44 -9.15 32.89
C ALA A 283 7.55 -10.43 32.03
N GLU A 284 8.67 -10.61 31.33
CA GLU A 284 8.94 -11.74 30.43
C GLU A 284 9.67 -12.91 31.14
N ARG A 285 10.02 -12.75 32.42
CA ARG A 285 10.75 -13.75 33.21
C ARG A 285 10.09 -15.12 33.12
N SER A 286 10.88 -16.12 32.74
CA SER A 286 10.46 -17.53 32.62
C SER A 286 9.36 -17.80 31.59
N VAL A 287 9.14 -16.88 30.65
CA VAL A 287 8.22 -17.10 29.53
C VAL A 287 9.01 -17.68 28.36
N VAL A 288 8.58 -18.84 27.86
CA VAL A 288 9.20 -19.52 26.71
C VAL A 288 8.33 -19.41 25.46
N ASP A 289 7.00 -19.43 25.63
CA ASP A 289 6.06 -19.38 24.51
C ASP A 289 6.11 -18.02 23.78
N PRO A 290 6.42 -18.00 22.47
CA PRO A 290 6.66 -16.75 21.73
C PRO A 290 5.41 -15.89 21.59
N GLU A 291 4.21 -16.47 21.57
CA GLU A 291 2.96 -15.69 21.48
C GLU A 291 2.64 -15.03 22.83
N LYS A 292 2.82 -15.75 23.94
CA LYS A 292 2.75 -15.16 25.29
C LYS A 292 3.77 -14.04 25.48
N LYS A 293 5.00 -14.18 24.97
CA LYS A 293 5.99 -13.08 24.97
C LYS A 293 5.46 -11.84 24.26
N ARG A 294 4.89 -12.01 23.06
CA ARG A 294 4.29 -10.90 22.29
C ARG A 294 3.19 -10.20 23.07
N GLU A 295 2.27 -10.95 23.67
CA GLU A 295 1.17 -10.40 24.47
C GLU A 295 1.66 -9.63 25.68
N ILE A 296 2.61 -10.20 26.44
CA ILE A 296 3.19 -9.59 27.63
C ILE A 296 3.90 -8.29 27.26
N ILE A 297 4.77 -8.30 26.24
CA ILE A 297 5.48 -7.11 25.78
C ILE A 297 4.48 -6.05 25.32
N GLY A 298 3.47 -6.42 24.53
CA GLY A 298 2.42 -5.50 24.09
C GLY A 298 1.68 -4.84 25.26
N ARG A 299 1.27 -5.63 26.25
CA ARG A 299 0.58 -5.13 27.44
C ARG A 299 1.47 -4.24 28.31
N THR A 300 2.72 -4.62 28.54
CA THR A 300 3.69 -3.84 29.32
C THR A 300 3.99 -2.50 28.64
N PHE A 301 4.11 -2.50 27.31
CA PHE A 301 4.27 -1.28 26.52
C PHE A 301 3.08 -0.33 26.68
N LEU A 302 1.84 -0.85 26.59
CA LEU A 302 0.64 -0.02 26.77
C LEU A 302 0.57 0.58 28.18
N LYS A 303 0.90 -0.20 29.22
CA LYS A 303 0.96 0.30 30.61
C LYS A 303 1.93 1.46 30.77
N ILE A 304 3.16 1.32 30.27
CA ILE A 304 4.18 2.38 30.34
C ILE A 304 3.75 3.61 29.55
N LYS A 305 3.21 3.42 28.34
CA LYS A 305 2.64 4.52 27.55
C LYS A 305 1.57 5.28 28.34
N ASP A 306 0.64 4.56 28.98
CA ASP A 306 -0.45 5.18 29.75
C ASP A 306 0.06 5.91 31.00
N GLU A 307 1.09 5.38 31.67
CA GLU A 307 1.79 6.06 32.78
C GLU A 307 2.36 7.41 32.32
N VAL A 308 3.08 7.43 31.19
CA VAL A 308 3.68 8.65 30.62
C VAL A 308 2.60 9.65 30.20
N MET A 309 1.56 9.18 29.52
CA MET A 309 0.45 10.05 29.10
C MET A 309 -0.24 10.70 30.31
N LYS A 310 -0.41 9.98 31.42
CA LYS A 310 -0.95 10.53 32.67
C LYS A 310 -0.02 11.57 33.29
N GLN A 311 1.28 11.29 33.34
CA GLN A 311 2.29 12.23 33.87
C GLN A 311 2.32 13.55 33.09
N GLN A 312 2.21 13.46 31.76
CA GLN A 312 2.15 14.62 30.87
C GLN A 312 0.76 15.28 30.80
N LYS A 313 -0.20 14.84 31.64
CA LYS A 313 -1.59 15.32 31.69
C LYS A 313 -2.26 15.32 30.31
N MET A 314 -1.93 14.35 29.47
CA MET A 314 -2.42 14.24 28.10
C MET A 314 -3.89 13.83 28.09
N ASN A 315 -4.72 14.58 27.37
CA ASN A 315 -6.13 14.27 27.19
C ASN A 315 -6.58 14.63 25.76
N GLN A 316 -7.68 14.04 25.30
CA GLN A 316 -8.18 14.17 23.92
C GLN A 316 -8.63 15.60 23.55
N LYS A 317 -8.84 16.49 24.53
CA LYS A 317 -9.17 17.90 24.26
C LYS A 317 -7.95 18.66 23.75
N ASN A 318 -6.78 18.38 24.35
CA ASN A 318 -5.56 19.15 24.10
C ASN A 318 -4.52 18.39 23.26
N TRP A 319 -4.70 17.09 23.06
CA TRP A 319 -3.74 16.22 22.38
C TRP A 319 -4.38 15.38 21.26
N VAL A 320 -3.62 15.22 20.18
CA VAL A 320 -3.92 14.34 19.05
C VAL A 320 -2.86 13.25 18.99
N LEU A 321 -3.28 11.99 18.89
CA LEU A 321 -2.35 10.89 18.66
C LEU A 321 -1.87 10.95 17.21
N ALA A 322 -0.58 10.73 16.98
CA ALA A 322 -0.05 10.50 15.64
C ALA A 322 0.39 9.05 15.47
N GLN A 323 0.29 8.56 14.23
CA GLN A 323 0.81 7.26 13.83
C GLN A 323 1.57 7.36 12.52
N GLY A 324 2.62 6.53 12.39
CA GLY A 324 3.38 6.37 11.16
C GLY A 324 2.76 5.37 10.18
N THR A 325 1.44 5.17 10.21
CA THR A 325 0.71 4.25 9.34
C THR A 325 0.92 4.61 7.88
N ILE A 326 1.23 3.63 7.03
CA ILE A 326 1.47 3.81 5.60
C ILE A 326 0.36 3.19 4.74
N TYR A 327 0.39 3.45 3.43
CA TYR A 327 -0.69 3.05 2.52
C TYR A 327 -1.00 1.55 2.48
N PRO A 328 -0.01 0.63 2.51
CA PRO A 328 -0.31 -0.80 2.67
C PRO A 328 -1.17 -1.11 3.90
N ASP A 329 -0.84 -0.54 5.07
CA ASP A 329 -1.56 -0.78 6.32
C ASP A 329 -3.01 -0.29 6.26
N THR A 330 -3.27 0.83 5.56
CA THR A 330 -4.62 1.39 5.43
C THR A 330 -5.52 0.56 4.50
N ILE A 331 -4.94 -0.06 3.46
CA ILE A 331 -5.67 -0.95 2.57
C ILE A 331 -5.99 -2.28 3.26
N GLU A 332 -5.02 -2.85 3.98
CA GLU A 332 -5.23 -4.08 4.75
C GLU A 332 -6.32 -3.89 5.82
N THR A 333 -6.27 -2.79 6.57
CA THR A 333 -7.27 -2.49 7.61
C THR A 333 -8.64 -2.10 7.05
N GLY A 334 -8.71 -1.49 5.87
CA GLY A 334 -9.97 -1.16 5.17
C GLY A 334 -10.58 -2.34 4.40
N GLY A 335 -9.80 -3.39 4.14
CA GLY A 335 -10.11 -4.47 3.22
C GLY A 335 -10.27 -5.87 3.83
N THR A 336 -10.21 -6.02 5.17
CA THR A 336 -10.41 -7.31 5.86
C THR A 336 -11.84 -7.87 5.70
N LYS A 337 -12.13 -8.43 4.53
CA LYS A 337 -13.13 -9.49 4.32
C LYS A 337 -12.52 -10.77 3.71
N HIS A 338 -11.30 -10.72 3.17
CA HIS A 338 -10.71 -11.84 2.42
C HIS A 338 -9.31 -12.27 2.90
N ALA A 339 -8.78 -11.67 3.97
CA ALA A 339 -7.59 -12.18 4.66
C ALA A 339 -8.06 -13.07 5.83
N ASP A 340 -8.07 -14.38 5.61
CA ASP A 340 -8.39 -15.36 6.64
C ASP A 340 -7.40 -15.26 7.82
N LYS A 341 -7.98 -15.21 9.03
CA LYS A 341 -7.34 -15.38 10.34
C LYS A 341 -6.30 -14.31 10.75
N ILE A 342 -6.75 -13.24 11.42
CA ILE A 342 -6.18 -12.75 12.71
C ILE A 342 -7.30 -11.97 13.44
N LYS A 343 -7.84 -12.56 14.51
CA LYS A 343 -8.98 -12.02 15.30
C LYS A 343 -8.63 -10.85 16.24
N THR A 344 -7.36 -10.44 16.33
CA THR A 344 -6.92 -9.32 17.20
C THR A 344 -6.99 -7.95 16.51
N HIS A 345 -7.03 -7.88 15.18
CA HIS A 345 -7.07 -6.61 14.43
C HIS A 345 -8.42 -5.86 14.52
N HIS A 346 -9.54 -6.55 14.75
CA HIS A 346 -10.87 -5.95 14.70
C HIS A 346 -11.16 -4.91 15.81
N ASN A 347 -10.63 -5.11 17.03
CA ASN A 347 -10.84 -4.14 18.12
C ASN A 347 -10.00 -2.88 17.94
N ARG A 348 -8.76 -3.03 17.48
CA ARG A 348 -7.87 -1.91 17.16
C ARG A 348 -8.44 -1.06 16.03
N VAL A 349 -9.05 -1.66 15.01
CA VAL A 349 -9.70 -0.93 13.91
C VAL A 349 -10.87 -0.07 14.41
N LYS A 350 -11.72 -0.57 15.33
CA LYS A 350 -12.84 0.22 15.88
C LYS A 350 -12.36 1.43 16.68
N GLU A 351 -11.34 1.26 17.51
CA GLU A 351 -10.77 2.34 18.32
C GLU A 351 -10.08 3.40 17.46
N VAL A 352 -9.28 2.98 16.48
CA VAL A 352 -8.64 3.87 15.49
C VAL A 352 -9.70 4.67 14.73
N LEU A 353 -10.75 4.01 14.21
CA LEU A 353 -11.84 4.69 13.51
C LEU A 353 -12.59 5.67 14.43
N LYS A 354 -12.76 5.36 15.71
CA LYS A 354 -13.34 6.28 16.69
C LYS A 354 -12.46 7.51 16.87
N LEU A 355 -11.15 7.34 17.07
CA LEU A 355 -10.21 8.45 17.20
C LEU A 355 -10.17 9.31 15.93
N MET A 356 -10.20 8.70 14.73
CA MET A 356 -10.28 9.43 13.46
C MET A 356 -11.55 10.29 13.38
N ARG A 357 -12.72 9.73 13.73
CA ARG A 357 -13.99 10.47 13.73
C ARG A 357 -14.00 11.63 14.73
N LEU A 358 -13.32 11.47 15.86
CA LEU A 358 -13.15 12.51 16.88
C LEU A 358 -12.03 13.52 16.53
N GLY A 359 -11.35 13.36 15.39
CA GLY A 359 -10.20 14.19 15.03
C GLY A 359 -9.05 14.09 16.04
N ALA A 360 -8.96 12.98 16.77
CA ALA A 360 -7.96 12.70 17.80
C ALA A 360 -6.83 11.79 17.29
N LEU A 361 -6.78 11.52 15.98
CA LEU A 361 -5.71 10.80 15.30
C LEU A 361 -5.25 11.56 14.03
N VAL A 362 -3.94 11.63 13.82
CA VAL A 362 -3.33 12.13 12.58
C VAL A 362 -2.34 11.11 12.02
N GLU A 363 -2.47 10.79 10.72
CA GLU A 363 -1.63 9.82 10.02
C GLU A 363 -1.03 10.46 8.76
N PRO A 364 0.07 11.24 8.90
CA PRO A 364 0.64 12.01 7.79
C PRO A 364 1.12 11.16 6.61
N LEU A 365 1.40 9.87 6.85
CA LEU A 365 1.97 8.93 5.87
C LEU A 365 0.92 7.98 5.26
N ALA A 366 -0.35 8.09 5.64
CA ALA A 366 -1.41 7.11 5.34
C ALA A 366 -1.62 6.83 3.85
N GLU A 367 -1.23 7.75 2.96
CA GLU A 367 -1.38 7.64 1.51
C GLU A 367 -0.06 7.33 0.81
N LEU A 368 1.02 7.03 1.54
CA LEU A 368 2.36 6.86 0.98
C LEU A 368 2.84 5.41 1.07
N TYR A 369 3.58 4.98 0.04
CA TYR A 369 4.36 3.76 0.09
C TYR A 369 5.72 3.98 0.77
N LYS A 370 6.36 2.88 1.19
CA LYS A 370 7.63 2.91 1.92
C LYS A 370 8.76 3.67 1.19
N ASP A 371 8.86 3.53 -0.12
CA ASP A 371 9.80 4.27 -0.96
C ASP A 371 9.50 5.78 -1.00
N GLU A 372 8.23 6.17 -1.03
CA GLU A 372 7.76 7.56 -0.94
C GLU A 372 8.04 8.17 0.46
N VAL A 373 7.79 7.40 1.53
CA VAL A 373 8.16 7.79 2.91
C VAL A 373 9.66 8.04 3.03
N ARG A 374 10.49 7.16 2.47
CA ARG A 374 11.95 7.36 2.44
C ARG A 374 12.36 8.60 1.65
N ALA A 375 11.68 8.90 0.55
CA ALA A 375 11.94 10.10 -0.25
C ALA A 375 11.64 11.38 0.55
N ILE A 376 10.52 11.42 1.29
CA ILE A 376 10.22 12.52 2.21
C ILE A 376 11.27 12.62 3.31
N GLY A 377 11.66 11.50 3.92
CA GLY A 377 12.70 11.47 4.94
C GLY A 377 14.00 12.12 4.48
N ARG A 378 14.45 11.80 3.24
CA ARG A 378 15.65 12.42 2.65
C ARG A 378 15.49 13.93 2.48
N LYS A 379 14.32 14.36 1.99
CA LYS A 379 14.01 15.78 1.81
C LYS A 379 13.99 16.56 3.13
N LEU A 380 13.65 15.89 4.24
CA LEU A 380 13.69 16.46 5.59
C LEU A 380 15.09 16.47 6.21
N GLY A 381 16.13 16.01 5.49
CA GLY A 381 17.50 15.98 5.99
C GLY A 381 17.80 14.80 6.93
N LEU A 382 16.92 13.79 6.99
CA LEU A 382 17.20 12.60 7.77
C LEU A 382 18.34 11.80 7.13
N PRO A 383 19.32 11.30 7.91
CA PRO A 383 20.46 10.60 7.36
C PRO A 383 20.10 9.21 6.84
N PRO A 384 20.88 8.66 5.88
CA PRO A 384 20.65 7.32 5.33
C PRO A 384 20.58 6.21 6.39
N SER A 385 21.31 6.35 7.51
CA SER A 385 21.30 5.40 8.62
C SER A 385 19.92 5.24 9.28
N LEU A 386 19.06 6.27 9.24
CA LEU A 386 17.67 6.16 9.71
C LEU A 386 16.72 5.69 8.60
N ILE A 387 16.94 6.13 7.35
CA ILE A 387 16.01 5.91 6.23
C ILE A 387 16.11 4.49 5.64
N ASN A 388 17.33 3.96 5.57
CA ASN A 388 17.62 2.66 4.96
C ASN A 388 17.68 1.52 5.98
N ARG A 389 17.28 1.78 7.23
CA ARG A 389 17.26 0.76 8.27
C ARG A 389 16.36 -0.41 7.90
N HIS A 390 16.87 -1.61 8.19
CA HIS A 390 16.06 -2.82 8.12
C HIS A 390 14.93 -2.76 9.15
N PRO A 391 13.74 -3.30 8.81
CA PRO A 391 12.66 -3.46 9.77
C PRO A 391 13.14 -4.22 11.01
N PHE A 392 12.73 -3.75 12.18
CA PHE A 392 13.00 -4.40 13.45
C PHE A 392 11.65 -4.60 14.17
N PRO A 393 11.36 -5.82 14.64
CA PRO A 393 10.05 -6.12 15.23
C PRO A 393 9.88 -5.39 16.57
N GLY A 394 8.64 -5.05 16.92
CA GLY A 394 8.33 -4.39 18.20
C GLY A 394 8.83 -5.18 19.43
N PRO A 395 8.61 -6.50 19.52
CA PRO A 395 9.20 -7.35 20.55
C PRO A 395 10.73 -7.48 20.50
N GLY A 396 11.37 -6.97 19.45
CA GLY A 396 12.81 -6.93 19.30
C GLY A 396 13.49 -8.29 19.40
N LEU A 397 14.53 -8.36 20.22
CA LEU A 397 15.31 -9.57 20.47
C LEU A 397 14.54 -10.65 21.26
N ALA A 398 13.46 -10.31 21.97
CA ALA A 398 12.70 -11.28 22.77
C ALA A 398 12.12 -12.44 21.93
N ILE A 399 11.82 -12.18 20.65
CA ILE A 399 11.33 -13.19 19.69
C ILE A 399 12.44 -13.69 18.74
N ARG A 400 13.70 -13.32 19.00
CA ARG A 400 14.88 -13.81 18.28
C ARG A 400 15.77 -14.71 19.15
N THR A 401 15.45 -14.83 20.43
CA THR A 401 16.09 -15.76 21.36
C THR A 401 15.14 -16.94 21.58
N LEU A 402 15.63 -18.14 21.25
CA LEU A 402 14.97 -19.38 21.66
C LEU A 402 15.35 -19.62 23.12
N CYS A 403 14.35 -19.72 23.98
CA CYS A 403 14.49 -19.83 25.43
C CYS A 403 14.14 -21.22 25.93
#